data_AF-A0A4U2FB18-F1
#
_entry.id   AF-A0A4U2FB18-F1
#
_cell.length_a   1.000
_cell.length_b   1.000
_cell.length_c   1.000
_cell.angle_alpha   90.00
_cell.angle_beta   90.00
_cell.angle_gamma   90.00
#
_symmetry.space_group_name_H-M   'P 1'
#
loop_
_entity.id
_entity.type
_entity.pdbx_description
1 polymer ?
#
loop_
_entity_poly.entity_id
_entity_poly.type
_entity_poly.pdbx_seq_one_letter_code
_entity_poly.pdbx_strand_id
1 'polypeptide(L)'
;MTKLISALIAVCFSFSALAYEGVVDCENAMNTIEINHCAAIELESAQAELDKYLAVSFEHNAYDAELVASIKKAQESWQAYMTAHCDSVYTQWREGSIRGVMALSCKTTLTKQRTHEVWVNFLTYMDSTPPVLPEP
;
A
#
# COMPACT_ATOMS: atom_id res chain seq x y z
N MET A 1 59.50 20.16 -34.29
CA MET A 1 58.88 21.47 -34.03
C MET A 1 57.56 21.22 -33.32
N THR A 2 57.53 21.64 -32.06
CA THR A 2 56.48 21.53 -31.05
C THR A 2 55.23 22.32 -31.41
N LYS A 3 54.03 21.73 -31.23
CA LYS A 3 52.75 22.43 -30.97
C LYS A 3 51.89 21.52 -30.07
N LEU A 4 51.95 21.66 -28.74
CA LEU A 4 51.03 22.45 -27.87
C LEU A 4 49.55 22.09 -28.13
N ILE A 5 49.02 21.04 -27.46
CA ILE A 5 48.22 21.07 -26.21
C ILE A 5 47.07 22.08 -26.25
N SER A 6 45.83 21.56 -26.27
CA SER A 6 44.65 22.10 -25.58
C SER A 6 43.55 21.04 -25.57
N ALA A 7 43.61 20.12 -24.61
CA ALA A 7 42.49 19.23 -24.30
C ALA A 7 41.60 19.95 -23.28
N LEU A 8 40.45 20.44 -23.72
CA LEU A 8 39.42 21.01 -22.85
C LEU A 8 38.70 19.84 -22.15
N ILE A 9 39.16 19.45 -20.96
CA ILE A 9 38.47 18.49 -20.10
C ILE A 9 37.30 19.23 -19.45
N ALA A 10 36.10 19.08 -20.02
CA ALA A 10 34.86 19.47 -19.37
C ALA A 10 34.59 18.49 -18.22
N VAL A 11 35.02 18.85 -17.01
CA VAL A 11 34.66 18.16 -15.78
C VAL A 11 33.20 18.48 -15.49
N CYS A 12 32.29 17.60 -15.92
CA CYS A 12 30.92 17.60 -15.43
C CYS A 12 30.96 17.23 -13.94
N PHE A 13 30.81 18.25 -13.08
CA PHE A 13 30.59 18.07 -11.65
C PHE A 13 29.26 17.33 -11.49
N SER A 14 29.33 16.01 -11.33
CA SER A 14 28.18 15.21 -10.90
C SER A 14 27.76 15.74 -9.53
N PHE A 15 26.66 16.49 -9.50
CA PHE A 15 26.00 16.86 -8.25
C PHE A 15 25.43 15.55 -7.68
N SER A 16 26.21 14.87 -6.84
CA SER A 16 25.71 13.77 -6.04
C SER A 16 24.65 14.37 -5.12
N ALA A 17 23.37 14.23 -5.49
CA ALA A 17 22.28 14.47 -4.57
C ALA A 17 22.51 13.54 -3.37
N LEU A 18 22.85 14.11 -2.23
CA LEU A 18 22.90 13.38 -0.98
C LEU A 18 21.47 12.89 -0.71
N ALA A 19 21.21 11.61 -0.98
CA ALA A 19 20.04 10.94 -0.46
C ALA A 19 20.14 10.99 1.07
N TYR A 20 19.22 11.71 1.70
CA TYR A 20 19.08 11.71 3.15
C TYR A 20 18.63 10.31 3.57
N GLU A 21 19.57 9.48 4.04
CA GLU A 21 19.32 8.21 4.75
C GLU A 21 18.94 8.48 6.22
N GLY A 22 17.96 9.34 6.46
CA GLY A 22 17.32 9.43 7.77
C GLY A 22 16.03 8.62 7.75
N VAL A 23 15.88 7.70 8.70
CA VAL A 23 14.60 7.05 8.99
C VAL A 23 13.57 8.16 9.28
N VAL A 24 12.48 8.19 8.52
CA VAL A 24 11.39 9.17 8.72
C VAL A 24 10.70 8.88 10.05
N ASP A 25 10.61 9.88 10.92
CA ASP A 25 9.82 9.81 12.16
C ASP A 25 8.36 10.10 11.86
N CYS A 26 7.53 9.05 11.77
CA CYS A 26 6.13 9.19 11.43
C CYS A 26 5.28 9.81 12.55
N GLU A 27 5.76 9.83 13.79
CA GLU A 27 5.08 10.53 14.89
C GLU A 27 5.25 12.05 14.77
N ASN A 28 6.29 12.51 14.06
CA ASN A 28 6.64 13.92 13.90
C ASN A 28 6.87 14.32 12.44
N ALA A 29 6.14 13.72 11.49
CA ALA A 29 6.23 14.09 10.08
C ALA A 29 5.77 15.53 9.86
N MET A 30 6.67 16.41 9.38
CA MET A 30 6.42 17.86 9.31
C MET A 30 6.17 18.39 7.90
N ASN A 31 6.53 17.62 6.88
CA ASN A 31 6.36 18.02 5.48
C ASN A 31 5.59 16.97 4.66
N THR A 32 5.08 17.39 3.51
CA THR A 32 4.23 16.53 2.69
C THR A 32 4.93 15.26 2.18
N ILE A 33 6.26 15.28 2.02
CA ILE A 33 7.01 14.09 1.59
C ILE A 33 7.00 13.05 2.70
N GLU A 34 7.34 13.47 3.93
CA GLU A 34 7.31 12.61 5.12
C GLU A 34 5.89 12.08 5.39
N ILE A 35 4.88 12.95 5.33
CA ILE A 35 3.48 12.56 5.54
C ILE A 35 3.04 11.49 4.53
N ASN A 36 3.37 11.68 3.24
CA ASN A 36 3.04 10.68 2.21
C ASN A 36 3.81 9.37 2.41
N HIS A 37 5.06 9.44 2.86
CA HIS A 37 5.86 8.26 3.16
C HIS A 37 5.25 7.44 4.32
N CYS A 38 4.85 8.11 5.40
CA CYS A 38 4.21 7.45 6.53
C CYS A 38 2.85 6.84 6.17
N ALA A 39 2.04 7.56 5.38
CA ALA A 39 0.77 7.02 4.89
C ALA A 39 0.96 5.81 3.95
N ALA A 40 2.08 5.73 3.23
CA ALA A 40 2.42 4.55 2.42
C ALA A 40 2.80 3.35 3.31
N ILE A 41 3.59 3.55 4.36
CA ILE A 41 3.90 2.51 5.36
C ILE A 41 2.63 1.98 6.03
N GLU A 42 1.69 2.86 6.39
CA GLU A 42 0.40 2.43 6.95
C GLU A 42 -0.41 1.58 5.97
N LEU A 43 -0.43 1.96 4.70
CA LEU A 43 -1.10 1.19 3.66
C LEU A 43 -0.43 -0.18 3.47
N GLU A 44 0.90 -0.25 3.42
CA GLU A 44 1.65 -1.49 3.32
C GLU A 44 1.35 -2.43 4.50
N SER A 45 1.30 -1.90 5.73
CA SER A 45 0.92 -2.64 6.92
C SER A 45 -0.51 -3.21 6.83
N ALA A 46 -1.47 -2.38 6.41
CA ALA A 46 -2.86 -2.83 6.22
C ALA A 46 -2.98 -3.88 5.11
N GLN A 47 -2.21 -3.77 4.03
CA GLN A 47 -2.19 -4.74 2.94
C GLN A 47 -1.58 -6.07 3.38
N ALA A 48 -0.48 -6.04 4.14
CA ALA A 48 0.12 -7.24 4.72
C ALA A 48 -0.86 -7.98 5.65
N GLU A 49 -1.66 -7.23 6.42
CA GLU A 49 -2.73 -7.81 7.22
C GLU A 49 -3.84 -8.43 6.34
N LEU A 50 -4.34 -7.73 5.33
CA LEU A 50 -5.31 -8.30 4.39
C LEU A 50 -4.80 -9.59 3.73
N ASP A 51 -3.55 -9.60 3.27
CA ASP A 51 -2.91 -10.77 2.65
C ASP A 51 -2.84 -11.96 3.61
N LYS A 52 -2.51 -11.71 4.89
CA LYS A 52 -2.55 -12.74 5.95
C LYS A 52 -3.95 -13.33 6.10
N TYR A 53 -4.99 -12.49 6.19
CA TYR A 53 -6.37 -12.96 6.37
C TYR A 53 -6.89 -13.72 5.15
N LEU A 54 -6.55 -13.27 3.93
CA LEU A 54 -6.87 -13.98 2.70
C LEU A 54 -6.18 -15.35 2.63
N ALA A 55 -4.89 -15.42 2.96
CA ALA A 55 -4.14 -16.67 2.96
C ALA A 55 -4.77 -17.70 3.91
N VAL A 56 -5.10 -17.27 5.14
CA VAL A 56 -5.77 -18.14 6.12
C VAL A 56 -7.18 -18.51 5.67
N SER A 57 -7.92 -17.60 5.03
CA SER A 57 -9.24 -17.90 4.45
C SER A 57 -9.15 -18.97 3.35
N PHE A 58 -8.14 -18.90 2.47
CA PHE A 58 -7.93 -19.91 1.44
C PHE A 58 -7.57 -21.28 2.02
N GLU A 59 -6.70 -21.31 3.04
CA GLU A 59 -6.31 -22.55 3.71
C GLU A 59 -7.50 -23.17 4.46
N HIS A 60 -8.24 -22.35 5.22
CA HIS A 60 -9.40 -22.81 5.99
C HIS A 60 -10.49 -23.42 5.09
N ASN A 61 -10.70 -22.83 3.92
CA ASN A 61 -11.74 -23.25 2.97
C ASN A 61 -11.21 -24.16 1.85
N ALA A 62 -10.00 -24.72 1.98
CA ALA A 62 -9.35 -25.50 0.92
C ALA A 62 -10.10 -26.78 0.51
N TYR A 63 -11.06 -27.24 1.32
CA TYR A 63 -11.94 -28.36 1.02
C TYR A 63 -12.99 -28.03 -0.06
N ASP A 64 -13.23 -26.75 -0.33
CA ASP A 64 -14.18 -26.27 -1.34
C ASP A 64 -13.46 -25.37 -2.35
N ALA A 65 -13.06 -25.98 -3.47
CA ALA A 65 -12.32 -25.29 -4.53
C ALA A 65 -13.16 -24.20 -5.24
N GLU A 66 -14.49 -24.36 -5.31
CA GLU A 66 -15.38 -23.39 -5.94
C GLU A 66 -15.51 -22.13 -5.09
N LEU A 67 -15.64 -22.30 -3.77
CA LEU A 67 -15.61 -21.19 -2.82
C LEU A 67 -14.27 -20.44 -2.88
N VAL A 68 -13.13 -21.15 -2.80
CA VAL A 68 -11.81 -20.50 -2.86
C VAL A 68 -11.61 -19.73 -4.17
N ALA A 69 -12.05 -20.30 -5.31
CA ALA A 69 -12.00 -19.59 -6.60
C ALA A 69 -12.86 -18.32 -6.58
N SER A 70 -14.03 -18.37 -5.94
CA SER A 70 -14.93 -17.22 -5.80
C SER A 70 -14.35 -16.13 -4.91
N ILE A 71 -13.71 -16.48 -3.78
CA ILE A 71 -13.05 -15.51 -2.90
C ILE A 71 -11.91 -14.79 -3.64
N LYS A 72 -11.07 -15.54 -4.37
CA LYS A 72 -10.01 -14.97 -5.22
C LYS A 72 -10.57 -14.02 -6.26
N LYS A 73 -11.66 -14.40 -6.93
CA LYS A 73 -12.28 -13.55 -7.94
C LYS A 73 -12.85 -12.26 -7.36
N ALA A 74 -13.48 -12.36 -6.19
CA ALA A 74 -13.97 -11.20 -5.45
C ALA A 74 -12.81 -10.28 -5.04
N GLN A 75 -11.68 -10.84 -4.58
CA GLN A 75 -10.50 -10.07 -4.21
C GLN A 75 -9.88 -9.30 -5.38
N GLU A 76 -9.76 -9.93 -6.56
CA GLU A 76 -9.31 -9.24 -7.78
C GLU A 76 -10.21 -8.05 -8.13
N SER A 77 -11.53 -8.27 -8.06
CA SER A 77 -12.53 -7.25 -8.41
C SER A 77 -12.53 -6.11 -7.39
N TRP A 78 -12.38 -6.43 -6.11
CA TRP A 78 -12.23 -5.45 -5.05
C TRP A 78 -10.96 -4.60 -5.21
N GLN A 79 -9.84 -5.21 -5.60
CA GLN A 79 -8.59 -4.48 -5.84
C GLN A 79 -8.73 -3.47 -6.99
N ALA A 80 -9.43 -3.86 -8.06
CA ALA A 80 -9.75 -2.95 -9.16
C ALA A 80 -10.65 -1.80 -8.71
N TYR A 81 -11.67 -2.08 -7.90
CA TYR A 81 -12.52 -1.06 -7.28
C TYR A 81 -11.73 -0.10 -6.38
N MET A 82 -10.93 -0.63 -5.46
CA MET A 82 -10.15 0.19 -4.51
C MET A 82 -9.20 1.13 -5.24
N THR A 83 -8.51 0.65 -6.27
CA THR A 83 -7.66 1.49 -7.13
C THR A 83 -8.49 2.58 -7.81
N ALA A 84 -9.53 2.22 -8.56
CA ALA A 84 -10.33 3.19 -9.31
C ALA A 84 -10.99 4.24 -8.41
N HIS A 85 -11.51 3.81 -7.26
CA HIS A 85 -12.13 4.68 -6.27
C HIS A 85 -11.09 5.65 -5.67
N CYS A 86 -9.95 5.16 -5.19
CA CYS A 86 -8.96 6.03 -4.56
C CYS A 86 -8.21 6.91 -5.56
N ASP A 87 -8.13 6.54 -6.84
CA ASP A 87 -7.64 7.43 -7.91
C ASP A 87 -8.63 8.57 -8.18
N SER A 88 -9.94 8.33 -8.02
CA SER A 88 -10.94 9.42 -8.06
C SER A 88 -10.75 10.40 -6.89
N VAL A 89 -10.42 9.89 -5.70
CA VAL A 89 -10.06 10.71 -4.53
C VAL A 89 -8.80 11.51 -4.82
N TYR A 90 -7.74 10.90 -5.36
CA TYR A 90 -6.55 11.63 -5.78
C TYR A 90 -6.89 12.78 -6.74
N THR A 91 -7.76 12.52 -7.72
CA THR A 91 -8.21 13.49 -8.73
C THR A 91 -9.01 14.64 -8.11
N GLN A 92 -9.86 14.35 -7.12
CA GLN A 92 -10.60 15.35 -6.35
C GLN A 92 -9.65 16.34 -5.66
N TRP A 93 -8.49 15.88 -5.18
CA TRP A 93 -7.50 16.69 -4.47
C TRP A 93 -6.37 17.22 -5.35
N ARG A 94 -6.43 17.05 -6.68
CA ARG A 94 -5.29 17.25 -7.61
C ARG A 94 -4.57 18.61 -7.49
N GLU A 95 -5.29 19.67 -7.13
CA GLU A 95 -4.74 21.03 -7.04
C GLU A 95 -3.89 21.24 -5.78
N GLY A 96 -3.94 20.32 -4.81
CA GLY A 96 -3.19 20.39 -3.55
C GLY A 96 -2.11 19.32 -3.43
N SER A 97 -1.05 19.61 -2.67
CA SER A 97 -0.03 18.62 -2.32
C SER A 97 -0.57 17.49 -1.42
N ILE A 98 -1.72 17.72 -0.76
CA ILE A 98 -2.43 16.75 0.10
C ILE A 98 -2.99 15.53 -0.66
N ARG A 99 -3.09 15.59 -2.00
CA ARG A 99 -3.66 14.50 -2.81
C ARG A 99 -3.03 13.13 -2.59
N GLY A 100 -1.73 13.10 -2.28
CA GLY A 100 -1.01 11.86 -1.97
C GLY A 100 -1.59 11.17 -0.74
N VAL A 101 -1.53 11.83 0.40
CA VAL A 101 -2.07 11.29 1.67
C VAL A 101 -3.56 10.99 1.57
N MET A 102 -4.37 11.82 0.90
CA MET A 102 -5.80 11.53 0.75
C MET A 102 -6.08 10.23 -0.01
N ALA A 103 -5.32 9.96 -1.07
CA ALA A 103 -5.46 8.71 -1.83
C ALA A 103 -4.91 7.50 -1.06
N LEU A 104 -3.78 7.66 -0.35
CA LEU A 104 -3.21 6.61 0.49
C LEU A 104 -4.15 6.23 1.63
N SER A 105 -4.67 7.22 2.38
CA SER A 105 -5.63 6.99 3.45
C SER A 105 -6.93 6.33 2.94
N CYS A 106 -7.41 6.71 1.75
CA CYS A 106 -8.54 6.01 1.10
C CYS A 106 -8.25 4.52 0.93
N LYS A 107 -7.08 4.16 0.39
CA LYS A 107 -6.68 2.77 0.20
C LYS A 107 -6.55 2.04 1.53
N THR A 108 -6.00 2.69 2.55
CA THR A 108 -5.85 2.11 3.90
C THR A 108 -7.22 1.81 4.52
N THR A 109 -8.16 2.75 4.47
CA THR A 109 -9.53 2.56 4.98
C THR A 109 -10.22 1.38 4.29
N LEU A 110 -10.20 1.35 2.96
CA LEU A 110 -10.83 0.25 2.23
C LEU A 110 -10.14 -1.09 2.51
N THR A 111 -8.81 -1.12 2.63
CA THR A 111 -8.05 -2.34 2.94
C THR A 111 -8.45 -2.89 4.31
N LYS A 112 -8.52 -2.05 5.35
CA LYS A 112 -8.97 -2.47 6.70
C LYS A 112 -10.40 -2.99 6.68
N GLN A 113 -11.31 -2.30 6.00
CA GLN A 113 -12.68 -2.77 5.81
C GLN A 113 -12.71 -4.15 5.13
N ARG A 114 -11.91 -4.33 4.09
CA ARG A 114 -11.84 -5.60 3.36
C ARG A 114 -11.31 -6.73 4.23
N THR A 115 -10.31 -6.47 5.08
CA THR A 115 -9.81 -7.46 6.05
C THR A 115 -10.93 -7.93 6.98
N HIS A 116 -11.73 -7.00 7.49
CA HIS A 116 -12.89 -7.32 8.34
C HIS A 116 -13.96 -8.12 7.58
N GLU A 117 -14.27 -7.75 6.33
CA GLU A 117 -15.19 -8.51 5.48
C GLU A 117 -14.70 -9.94 5.22
N VAL A 118 -13.42 -10.14 4.95
CA VAL A 118 -12.84 -11.48 4.79
C VAL A 118 -12.96 -12.28 6.08
N TRP A 119 -12.64 -11.65 7.21
CA TRP A 119 -12.76 -12.27 8.53
C TRP A 119 -14.18 -12.71 8.83
N VAL A 120 -15.16 -11.79 8.80
CA VAL A 120 -16.53 -12.07 9.20
C VAL A 120 -17.21 -13.11 8.30
N ASN A 121 -16.88 -13.15 7.00
CA ASN A 121 -17.53 -14.08 6.08
C ASN A 121 -16.87 -15.46 6.00
N PHE A 122 -15.56 -15.57 6.23
CA PHE A 122 -14.82 -16.79 5.91
C PHE A 122 -13.99 -17.36 7.06
N LEU A 123 -13.88 -16.64 8.18
CA LEU A 123 -13.05 -17.01 9.35
C LEU A 123 -13.81 -16.93 10.68
N THR A 124 -15.11 -16.65 10.66
CA THR A 124 -15.99 -16.71 11.82
C THR A 124 -17.12 -17.71 11.60
N TYR A 125 -17.88 -17.97 12.67
CA TYR A 125 -19.01 -18.90 12.67
C TYR A 125 -20.24 -18.20 13.27
N MET A 126 -21.44 -18.63 12.87
CA MET A 126 -22.69 -18.10 13.42
C MET A 126 -23.00 -18.59 14.84
N ASP A 127 -22.26 -19.59 15.33
CA ASP A 127 -22.41 -20.16 16.66
C ASP A 127 -21.32 -19.64 17.62
N SER A 128 -21.11 -20.32 18.75
CA SER A 128 -20.09 -19.94 19.73
C SER A 128 -18.70 -20.49 19.44
N THR A 129 -18.46 -21.03 18.24
CA THR A 129 -17.14 -21.52 17.85
C THR A 129 -16.16 -20.34 17.75
N PRO A 130 -14.98 -20.41 18.39
CA PRO A 130 -13.98 -19.35 18.28
C PRO A 130 -13.56 -19.12 16.82
N PRO A 131 -13.31 -17.87 16.41
CA PRO A 131 -12.92 -17.59 15.03
C PRO A 131 -11.50 -18.10 14.73
N VAL A 132 -11.21 -18.34 13.45
CA VAL A 132 -9.92 -18.88 12.98
C VAL A 132 -8.79 -17.87 13.21
N LEU A 133 -9.09 -16.58 13.09
CA LEU A 133 -8.22 -15.46 13.45
C LEU A 133 -8.99 -14.51 14.38
N PRO A 134 -8.30 -13.70 15.21
CA PRO A 134 -8.95 -12.59 15.92
C PRO A 134 -9.61 -11.62 14.93
N GLU A 135 -10.49 -10.76 15.43
CA GLU A 135 -10.99 -9.63 14.64
C GLU A 135 -9.81 -8.68 14.33
N PRO A 136 -9.65 -8.23 13.07
CA PRO A 136 -8.58 -7.32 12.66
C PRO A 136 -8.77 -5.89 13.20
#